data_AF-A0A5C0AWY5-F1
#
_entry.id   AF-A0A5C0AWY5-F1
#
_cell.length_a   1.000
_cell.length_b   1.000
_cell.length_c   1.000
_cell.angle_alpha   90.00
_cell.angle_beta   90.00
_cell.angle_gamma   90.00
#
_symmetry.space_group_name_H-M   'P 1'
#
loop_
_entity.id
_entity.type
_entity.pdbx_description
1 polymer ?
#
loop_
_entity_poly.entity_id
_entity_poly.type
_entity_poly.pdbx_seq_one_letter_code
_entity_poly.pdbx_strand_id
1 'polypeptide(L)'
;MTAPRHPLSGSLRALGATVIGILRTRLELLAVELAEEKNRLLTILLWALGGLLALAMGILMLSLLVVAAFWDTPNRLTALGVVAALYFLTGVGALLFVRKKVADAPFTFDETLAELERDRQALGAAADAPTPARRGHP
;
A
#
# COMPACT_ATOMS: atom_id res chain seq x y z
N MET A 1 -22.01 0.01 -60.35
CA MET A 1 -20.90 0.33 -59.42
C MET A 1 -21.46 0.39 -58.00
N THR A 2 -21.52 -0.74 -57.29
CA THR A 2 -22.05 -0.82 -55.91
C THR A 2 -20.87 -1.03 -54.95
N ALA A 3 -20.62 -0.02 -54.11
CA ALA A 3 -19.52 -0.03 -53.14
C ALA A 3 -19.72 -1.14 -52.07
N PRO A 4 -18.70 -1.96 -51.77
CA PRO A 4 -18.78 -2.94 -50.71
C PRO A 4 -18.66 -2.24 -49.35
N ARG A 5 -19.72 -2.26 -48.54
CA ARG A 5 -19.71 -1.74 -47.16
C ARG A 5 -19.59 -2.91 -46.18
N HIS A 6 -18.37 -3.34 -45.92
CA HIS A 6 -18.02 -4.26 -44.81
C HIS A 6 -17.36 -3.45 -43.67
N PRO A 7 -17.30 -3.98 -42.44
CA PRO A 7 -18.16 -3.62 -41.32
C PRO A 7 -17.40 -2.76 -40.29
N LEU A 8 -17.82 -1.52 -40.06
CA LEU A 8 -17.24 -0.66 -39.03
C LEU A 8 -17.30 -1.30 -37.63
N SER A 9 -18.30 -2.15 -37.39
CA SER A 9 -18.43 -2.97 -36.19
C SER A 9 -17.31 -4.01 -36.02
N GLY A 10 -16.73 -4.50 -37.12
CA GLY A 10 -15.58 -5.40 -37.10
C GLY A 10 -14.29 -4.67 -36.68
N SER A 11 -14.07 -3.45 -37.15
CA SER A 11 -12.94 -2.61 -36.72
C SER A 11 -13.05 -2.20 -35.25
N LEU A 12 -14.25 -1.82 -34.77
CA LEU A 12 -14.45 -1.53 -33.34
C LEU A 12 -14.18 -2.75 -32.45
N ARG A 13 -14.63 -3.95 -32.87
CA ARG A 13 -14.35 -5.19 -32.15
C ARG A 13 -12.86 -5.53 -32.15
N ALA A 14 -12.17 -5.32 -33.26
CA ALA A 14 -10.73 -5.52 -33.36
C ALA A 14 -9.96 -4.56 -32.44
N LEU A 15 -10.31 -3.27 -32.43
CA LEU A 15 -9.72 -2.26 -31.53
C LEU A 15 -9.99 -2.59 -30.06
N GLY A 16 -11.21 -3.00 -29.72
CA GLY A 16 -11.56 -3.45 -28.37
C GLY A 16 -10.71 -4.65 -27.92
N ALA A 17 -10.53 -5.64 -28.79
CA ALA A 17 -9.66 -6.78 -28.52
C ALA A 17 -8.19 -6.39 -28.34
N THR A 18 -7.70 -5.42 -29.12
CA THR A 18 -6.33 -4.89 -28.99
C THR A 18 -6.14 -4.14 -27.67
N VAL A 19 -7.08 -3.27 -27.28
CA VAL A 19 -7.03 -2.54 -26.01
C VAL A 19 -7.07 -3.49 -24.82
N ILE A 20 -7.97 -4.48 -24.85
CA ILE A 20 -8.05 -5.52 -23.80
C ILE A 20 -6.75 -6.32 -23.71
N GLY A 21 -6.15 -6.67 -24.86
CA GLY A 21 -4.84 -7.33 -24.91
C GLY A 21 -3.74 -6.50 -24.25
N ILE A 22 -3.64 -5.22 -24.59
CA ILE A 22 -2.65 -4.29 -24.01
C ILE A 22 -2.87 -4.12 -22.50
N LEU A 23 -4.13 -3.98 -22.07
CA LEU A 23 -4.47 -3.81 -20.66
C LEU A 23 -4.12 -5.05 -19.84
N ARG A 24 -4.37 -6.25 -20.39
CA ARG A 24 -4.02 -7.52 -19.76
C ARG A 24 -2.52 -7.62 -19.51
N THR A 25 -1.70 -7.30 -20.51
CA THR A 25 -0.24 -7.34 -20.38
C THR A 25 0.28 -6.32 -19.37
N ARG A 26 -0.30 -5.11 -19.33
CA ARG A 26 0.05 -4.07 -18.35
C ARG A 26 -0.32 -4.50 -16.92
N LEU A 27 -1.50 -5.07 -16.72
CA LEU A 27 -1.94 -5.57 -15.42
C LEU A 27 -1.11 -6.75 -14.94
N GLU A 28 -0.71 -7.64 -15.85
CA GLU A 28 0.17 -8.77 -15.54
C GLU A 28 1.56 -8.29 -15.09
N LEU A 29 2.11 -7.27 -15.75
CA LEU A 29 3.36 -6.62 -15.34
C LEU A 29 3.21 -5.87 -14.00
N LEU A 30 2.16 -5.07 -13.83
CA LEU A 30 1.90 -4.35 -12.57
C LEU A 30 1.67 -5.31 -11.40
N ALA A 31 0.99 -6.43 -11.62
CA ALA A 31 0.77 -7.45 -10.58
C ALA A 31 2.07 -8.11 -10.15
N VAL A 32 2.98 -8.40 -11.10
CA VAL A 32 4.30 -8.95 -10.82
C VAL A 32 5.19 -7.93 -10.09
N GLU A 33 5.25 -6.68 -10.58
CA GLU A 33 6.01 -5.61 -9.93
C GLU A 33 5.52 -5.34 -8.50
N LEU A 34 4.20 -5.33 -8.28
CA LEU A 34 3.61 -5.15 -6.95
C LEU A 34 3.91 -6.32 -6.02
N ALA A 35 3.91 -7.56 -6.53
CA ALA A 35 4.30 -8.74 -5.77
C ALA A 35 5.78 -8.70 -5.36
N GLU A 36 6.65 -8.23 -6.26
CA GLU A 36 8.08 -8.10 -6.03
C GLU A 36 8.39 -7.00 -5.00
N GLU A 37 7.78 -5.81 -5.14
CA GLU A 37 7.96 -4.71 -4.19
C GLU A 37 7.38 -5.08 -2.80
N LYS A 38 6.24 -5.80 -2.75
CA LYS A 38 5.70 -6.33 -1.50
C LYS A 38 6.70 -7.27 -0.82
N ASN A 39 7.32 -8.19 -1.56
CA ASN A 39 8.29 -9.12 -1.00
C ASN A 39 9.54 -8.39 -0.47
N ARG A 40 10.00 -7.37 -1.20
CA ARG A 40 11.11 -6.50 -0.79
C ARG A 40 10.76 -5.72 0.48
N LEU A 41 9.58 -5.10 0.54
CA LEU A 41 9.07 -4.40 1.71
C LEU A 41 8.92 -5.32 2.92
N LEU A 42 8.38 -6.54 2.73
CA LEU A 42 8.30 -7.54 3.80
C LEU A 42 9.68 -7.94 4.31
N THR A 43 10.64 -8.15 3.41
CA THR A 43 12.02 -8.48 3.79
C THR A 43 12.64 -7.34 4.62
N ILE A 44 12.54 -6.10 4.14
CA ILE A 44 13.02 -4.92 4.86
C ILE A 44 12.31 -4.80 6.22
N LEU A 45 11.00 -5.02 6.27
CA LEU A 45 10.20 -4.94 7.49
C LEU A 45 10.61 -6.00 8.51
N LEU A 46 10.88 -7.24 8.08
CA LEU A 46 11.35 -8.31 8.96
C LEU A 46 12.73 -7.99 9.55
N TRP A 47 13.66 -7.51 8.73
CA TRP A 47 14.98 -7.09 9.20
C TRP A 47 14.90 -5.88 10.13
N ALA A 48 14.06 -4.90 9.81
CA ALA A 48 13.82 -3.74 10.66
C ALA A 48 13.21 -4.14 12.01
N LEU A 49 12.21 -5.03 12.00
CA LEU A 49 11.58 -5.54 13.23
C LEU A 49 12.58 -6.35 14.06
N GLY A 50 13.35 -7.24 13.43
CA GLY A 50 14.40 -8.01 14.09
C GLY A 50 15.48 -7.12 14.70
N GLY A 51 15.95 -6.11 13.96
CA GLY A 51 16.91 -5.11 14.46
C GLY A 51 16.35 -4.28 15.61
N LEU A 52 15.08 -3.86 15.52
CA LEU A 52 14.40 -3.11 16.59
C LEU A 52 14.26 -3.95 17.86
N LEU A 53 13.91 -5.23 17.72
CA LEU A 53 13.82 -6.17 18.85
C LEU A 53 15.19 -6.41 19.48
N ALA A 54 16.23 -6.62 18.67
CA ALA A 54 17.60 -6.80 19.16
C ALA A 54 18.10 -5.55 19.90
N LEU A 55 17.84 -4.35 19.36
CA LEU A 55 18.14 -3.08 20.04
C LEU A 55 17.37 -2.95 21.36
N ALA A 56 16.07 -3.25 21.37
CA ALA A 56 15.26 -3.20 22.59
C ALA A 56 15.83 -4.14 23.68
N MET A 57 16.21 -5.37 23.31
CA MET A 57 16.91 -6.30 24.20
C MET A 57 18.26 -5.78 24.68
N GLY A 58 19.05 -5.16 23.80
CA GLY A 58 20.33 -4.54 24.15
C GLY A 58 20.16 -3.41 25.17
N ILE A 59 19.18 -2.53 24.97
CA ILE A 59 18.87 -1.44 25.93
C ILE A 59 18.40 -2.03 27.27
N LEU A 60 17.59 -3.10 27.25
CA LEU A 60 17.17 -3.81 28.47
C LEU A 60 18.36 -4.38 29.24
N MET A 61 19.26 -5.10 28.56
CA MET A 61 20.47 -5.63 29.19
C MET A 61 21.37 -4.51 29.73
N LEU A 62 21.54 -3.42 28.99
CA LEU A 62 22.31 -2.26 29.44
C LEU A 62 21.69 -1.61 30.67
N SER A 63 20.37 -1.54 30.74
CA SER A 63 19.63 -1.03 31.89
C SER A 63 19.80 -1.92 33.11
N LEU A 64 19.70 -3.24 32.95
CA LEU A 64 20.01 -4.21 34.00
C LEU A 64 21.45 -4.06 34.48
N LEU A 65 22.39 -3.86 33.57
CA LEU A 65 23.80 -3.67 33.90
C LEU A 65 24.02 -2.38 34.69
N VAL A 66 23.35 -1.28 34.34
CA VAL A 66 23.37 -0.04 35.13
C VAL A 66 22.79 -0.28 36.52
N VAL A 67 21.64 -0.95 36.62
CA VAL A 67 21.02 -1.25 37.91
C VAL A 67 21.92 -2.14 38.77
N ALA A 68 22.51 -3.19 38.19
CA ALA A 68 23.42 -4.10 38.87
C ALA A 68 24.70 -3.40 39.33
N ALA A 69 25.29 -2.54 38.49
CA ALA A 69 26.52 -1.80 38.82
C ALA A 69 26.31 -0.81 39.98
N PHE A 70 25.13 -0.20 40.07
CA PHE A 70 24.80 0.78 41.12
C PHE A 70 24.01 0.19 42.30
N TRP A 71 23.78 -1.13 42.32
CA TRP A 71 22.92 -1.80 43.30
C TRP A 71 23.42 -1.66 44.74
N ASP A 72 24.73 -1.80 44.96
CA ASP A 72 25.38 -1.64 46.27
C ASP A 72 25.65 -0.17 46.66
N THR A 73 25.26 0.78 45.81
CA THR A 73 25.47 2.21 46.07
C THR A 73 24.21 2.84 46.67
N PRO A 74 24.31 3.82 47.60
CA PRO A 74 23.14 4.56 48.09
C PRO A 74 22.33 5.27 46.98
N ASN A 75 22.92 5.45 45.79
CA ASN A 75 22.32 6.10 44.63
C ASN A 75 21.45 5.19 43.74
N ARG A 76 21.08 3.98 44.21
CA ARG A 76 20.26 3.00 43.46
C ARG A 76 18.96 3.58 42.89
N LEU A 77 18.29 4.47 43.64
CA LEU A 77 17.04 5.12 43.22
C LEU A 77 17.27 6.07 42.06
N THR A 78 18.40 6.78 42.05
CA THR A 78 18.79 7.70 40.98
C THR A 78 19.10 6.95 39.70
N ALA A 79 19.80 5.81 39.80
CA ALA A 79 20.07 4.93 38.65
C ALA A 79 18.77 4.38 38.05
N LEU A 80 17.85 3.89 38.91
CA LEU A 80 16.52 3.44 38.48
C LEU A 80 15.72 4.57 37.81
N GLY A 81 15.76 5.78 38.38
CA GLY A 81 15.05 6.95 37.89
C GLY A 81 15.54 7.40 36.51
N VAL A 82 16.87 7.42 36.29
CA VAL A 82 17.45 7.77 34.99
C VAL A 82 17.07 6.75 33.92
N VAL A 83 17.18 5.45 34.23
CA VAL A 83 16.78 4.38 33.33
C VAL A 83 15.29 4.47 33.00
N ALA A 84 14.44 4.64 34.01
CA ALA A 84 12.99 4.77 33.83
C ALA A 84 12.63 6.00 32.98
N ALA A 85 13.25 7.15 33.24
CA ALA A 85 13.04 8.36 32.45
C ALA A 85 13.47 8.17 30.99
N LEU A 86 14.61 7.50 30.75
CA LEU A 86 15.11 7.24 29.41
C LEU A 86 14.16 6.34 28.60
N TYR A 87 13.65 5.26 29.21
CA TYR A 87 12.63 4.43 28.58
C TYR A 87 11.32 5.18 28.33
N PHE A 88 10.87 5.98 29.30
CA PHE A 88 9.64 6.73 29.18
C PHE A 88 9.72 7.74 28.01
N LEU A 89 10.80 8.50 27.93
CA LEU A 89 11.04 9.45 26.82
C LEU A 89 11.14 8.73 25.47
N THR A 90 11.82 7.59 25.42
CA THR A 90 11.90 6.78 24.20
C THR A 90 10.53 6.29 23.76
N GLY A 91 9.71 5.81 24.70
CA GLY A 91 8.33 5.35 24.44
C GLY A 91 7.42 6.48 23.96
N VAL A 92 7.46 7.64 24.61
CA VAL A 92 6.70 8.83 24.18
C VAL A 92 7.14 9.28 22.78
N GLY A 93 8.45 9.35 22.52
CA GLY A 93 8.99 9.70 21.21
C GLY A 93 8.53 8.75 20.11
N ALA A 94 8.55 7.43 20.36
CA ALA A 94 8.07 6.42 19.43
C ALA A 94 6.56 6.57 19.17
N LEU A 95 5.74 6.79 20.19
CA LEU A 95 4.31 7.03 20.04
C LEU A 95 4.01 8.27 19.21
N LEU A 96 4.72 9.38 19.45
CA LEU A 96 4.57 10.61 18.65
C LEU A 96 4.99 10.40 17.19
N PHE A 97 6.10 9.70 16.95
CA PHE A 97 6.56 9.36 15.61
C PHE A 97 5.56 8.51 14.85
N VAL A 98 5.02 7.46 15.49
CA VAL A 98 3.98 6.59 14.91
C VAL A 98 2.70 7.39 14.64
N ARG A 99 2.24 8.21 15.59
CA ARG A 99 1.06 9.07 15.39
C ARG A 99 1.23 9.99 14.19
N LYS A 100 2.41 10.61 14.04
CA LYS A 100 2.71 11.48 12.90
C LYS A 100 2.71 10.69 11.59
N LYS A 101 3.40 9.55 11.55
CA LYS A 101 3.44 8.65 10.37
C LYS A 101 2.07 8.13 9.95
N VAL A 102 1.19 7.80 10.91
CA VAL A 102 -0.17 7.34 10.64
C VAL A 102 -1.07 8.49 10.20
N ALA A 103 -0.92 9.68 10.79
CA ALA A 103 -1.66 10.88 10.36
C ALA A 103 -1.23 11.36 8.96
N ASP A 104 0.04 11.16 8.60
CA ASP A 104 0.61 11.54 7.31
C ASP A 104 0.49 10.43 6.25
N ALA A 105 -0.10 9.27 6.56
CA ALA A 105 -0.24 8.16 5.62
C ALA A 105 -1.56 8.30 4.81
N PRO A 106 -1.51 8.60 3.50
CA PRO A 106 -2.69 8.60 2.65
C PRO A 106 -3.12 7.15 2.39
N PHE A 107 -4.34 6.81 2.77
CA PHE A 107 -4.93 5.49 2.60
C PHE A 107 -5.44 5.35 1.14
N THR A 108 -4.53 5.34 0.16
CA THR A 108 -4.82 5.36 -1.28
C THR A 108 -5.08 3.97 -1.87
N PHE A 109 -5.96 3.18 -1.24
CA PHE A 109 -6.46 1.93 -1.83
C PHE A 109 -7.98 1.95 -1.98
N ASP A 110 -8.71 2.58 -1.04
CA ASP A 110 -10.17 2.73 -1.13
C ASP A 110 -10.58 3.75 -2.21
N GLU A 111 -9.84 4.85 -2.37
CA GLU A 111 -10.09 5.81 -3.46
C GLU A 111 -9.82 5.17 -4.83
N THR A 112 -8.75 4.39 -4.96
CA THR A 112 -8.36 3.71 -6.20
C THR A 112 -9.33 2.59 -6.57
N LEU A 113 -9.87 1.86 -5.58
CA LEU A 113 -10.92 0.86 -5.78
C LEU A 113 -12.25 1.50 -6.19
N ALA A 114 -12.61 2.63 -5.57
CA ALA A 114 -13.81 3.39 -5.93
C ALA A 114 -13.73 3.97 -7.34
N GLU A 115 -12.54 4.38 -7.79
CA GLU A 115 -12.29 4.85 -9.16
C GLU A 115 -12.43 3.68 -10.18
N LEU A 116 -11.90 2.49 -9.85
CA LEU A 116 -12.01 1.28 -10.69
C LEU A 116 -13.47 0.80 -10.83
N GLU A 117 -14.27 0.96 -9.78
CA GLU A 117 -15.67 0.54 -9.77
C GLU A 117 -16.56 1.51 -10.58
N ARG A 118 -16.22 2.80 -10.59
CA ARG A 118 -16.82 3.80 -11.49
C ARG A 118 -16.52 3.50 -12.96
N ASP A 119 -15.28 3.16 -13.30
CA ASP A 119 -14.90 2.80 -14.68
C ASP A 119 -15.64 1.54 -15.15
N ARG A 120 -15.86 0.57 -14.26
CA ARG A 120 -16.61 -0.64 -14.59
C ARG A 120 -18.09 -0.37 -14.89
N GLN A 121 -18.72 0.55 -14.13
CA GLN A 121 -20.10 0.96 -14.36
C GLN A 121 -20.24 1.74 -15.67
N ALA A 122 -19.29 2.61 -16.00
CA ALA A 122 -19.28 3.37 -17.25
C ALA A 122 -19.16 2.45 -18.49
N LEU A 123 -18.33 1.41 -18.41
CA LEU A 123 -18.15 0.44 -19.49
C LEU A 123 -19.35 -0.50 -19.67
N GLY A 124 -20.03 -0.88 -18.59
CA GLY A 124 -21.28 -1.65 -18.66
C GLY A 124 -22.43 -0.85 -19.30
N ALA A 125 -22.60 0.41 -18.89
CA ALA A 125 -23.64 1.29 -19.43
C ALA A 125 -23.46 1.59 -20.94
N ALA A 126 -22.22 1.66 -21.42
CA ALA A 126 -21.92 1.83 -22.84
C ALA A 126 -22.21 0.57 -23.68
N ALA A 127 -22.13 -0.62 -23.07
CA ALA A 127 -22.45 -1.89 -23.73
C ALA A 127 -23.97 -2.13 -23.90
N ASP A 128 -24.76 -1.57 -22.98
CA ASP A 128 -26.23 -1.69 -22.98
C ASP A 128 -26.96 -0.59 -23.76
N ALA A 129 -26.23 0.41 -24.29
CA ALA A 129 -26.82 1.49 -25.07
C ALA A 129 -27.49 0.93 -26.35
N PRO A 130 -28.83 0.98 -26.48
CA PRO A 130 -29.51 0.46 -27.65
C PRO A 130 -29.13 1.29 -28.87
N THR A 131 -28.67 0.60 -29.91
CA THR A 131 -28.43 1.19 -31.25
C THR A 131 -29.63 2.07 -31.61
N PRO A 132 -29.46 3.38 -31.91
CA PRO A 132 -30.59 4.25 -32.21
C PRO A 132 -31.34 3.66 -33.39
N ALA A 133 -32.54 3.16 -33.09
CA ALA A 133 -33.44 2.59 -34.07
C ALA A 133 -33.66 3.65 -35.14
N ARG A 134 -33.14 3.34 -36.33
CA ARG A 134 -33.35 4.07 -37.57
C ARG A 134 -34.87 4.27 -37.73
N ARG A 135 -35.37 5.47 -37.45
CA ARG A 135 -36.74 5.85 -37.79
C ARG A 135 -36.89 5.69 -39.30
N GLY A 136 -37.64 4.66 -39.67
CA GLY A 136 -38.06 4.41 -41.03
C GLY A 136 -38.95 5.54 -41.52
N HIS A 137 -38.72 5.88 -42.79
CA HIS A 137 -39.57 6.66 -43.68
C HIS A 137 -41.04 6.17 -43.68
N PRO A 138 -41.97 7.02 -44.12
CA PRO A 138 -42.45 6.87 -45.51
C PRO A 138 -42.02 8.02 -46.41
#